data_AF-A0A521XCI5-F1
#
_entry.id   AF-A0A521XCI5-F1
#
_cell.length_a   1.000
_cell.length_b   1.000
_cell.length_c   1.000
_cell.angle_alpha   90.00
_cell.angle_beta   90.00
_cell.angle_gamma   90.00
#
_symmetry.space_group_name_H-M   'P 1'
#
loop_
_entity.id
_entity.type
_entity.pdbx_description
1 polymer ?
#
loop_
_entity_poly.entity_id
_entity_poly.type
_entity_poly.pdbx_seq_one_letter_code
_entity_poly.pdbx_strand_id
1 'polypeptide(L)'
;MASWFQRRPNERLQTRAKRRALSKSRRGEAMDEQAFRLETRKWIGANFPQEWRFPPHRLSLRHTETWQRKLYEKGWSAPSWPEQYGGMGLTA
;
A
#
# COMPACT_ATOMS: atom_id res chain seq x y z
N MET A 1 -15.36 -25.44 38.44
CA MET A 1 -15.78 -24.82 37.17
C MET A 1 -15.27 -23.38 37.16
N ALA A 2 -14.24 -23.07 36.38
CA ALA A 2 -13.54 -21.78 36.44
C ALA A 2 -14.36 -20.65 35.80
N SER A 3 -14.66 -19.61 36.58
CA SER A 3 -15.34 -18.38 36.15
C SER A 3 -14.33 -17.43 35.49
N TRP A 4 -14.47 -17.24 34.18
CA TRP A 4 -13.54 -16.48 33.31
C TRP A 4 -14.12 -15.15 32.83
N PHE A 5 -14.77 -14.36 33.69
CA PHE A 5 -15.36 -13.09 33.24
C PHE A 5 -15.27 -11.93 34.23
N GLN A 6 -14.04 -11.56 34.60
CA GLN A 6 -13.73 -10.25 35.19
C GLN A 6 -13.27 -9.28 34.07
N ARG A 7 -14.05 -8.22 33.85
CA ARG A 7 -13.83 -7.12 32.88
C ARG A 7 -12.38 -6.61 32.80
N ARG A 8 -11.83 -6.44 31.60
CA ARG A 8 -10.71 -5.51 31.35
C ARG A 8 -11.23 -4.15 30.80
N PRO A 9 -10.78 -3.00 31.33
CA PRO A 9 -11.11 -1.68 30.78
C PRO A 9 -10.50 -1.47 29.39
N ASN A 10 -11.16 -0.63 28.59
CA ASN A 10 -10.92 -0.43 27.16
C ASN A 10 -9.69 0.48 26.86
N GLU A 11 -8.57 -0.10 26.43
CA GLU A 11 -7.35 0.62 25.97
C GLU A 11 -7.51 1.36 24.62
N ARG A 12 -8.70 1.31 23.98
CA ARG A 12 -8.96 1.89 22.65
C ARG A 12 -8.93 3.43 22.58
N LEU A 13 -8.68 4.13 23.67
CA LEU A 13 -8.67 5.61 23.69
C LEU A 13 -7.26 6.23 23.67
N GLN A 14 -6.20 5.46 23.88
CA GLN A 14 -4.82 5.99 23.92
C GLN A 14 -4.10 5.98 22.55
N THR A 15 -4.74 5.47 21.50
CA THR A 15 -4.07 5.21 20.20
C THR A 15 -4.20 6.34 19.19
N ARG A 16 -5.14 7.28 19.33
CA ARG A 16 -5.38 8.30 18.30
C ARG A 16 -4.36 9.45 18.32
N ALA A 17 -3.95 9.89 19.52
CA ALA A 17 -2.98 10.96 19.68
C ALA A 17 -1.54 10.50 19.36
N LYS A 18 -1.16 9.28 19.78
CA LYS A 18 0.19 8.73 19.53
C LYS A 18 0.42 8.35 18.05
N ARG A 19 -0.61 7.90 17.32
CA ARG A 19 -0.51 7.65 15.86
C ARG A 19 -0.26 8.93 15.06
N ARG A 20 -0.84 10.05 15.48
CA ARG A 20 -0.69 11.35 14.79
C ARG A 20 0.71 11.95 14.96
N ALA A 21 1.38 11.66 16.08
CA ALA A 21 2.74 12.12 16.35
C ALA A 21 3.82 11.26 15.66
N LEU A 22 3.53 9.98 15.38
CA LEU A 22 4.47 9.03 14.74
C LEU A 22 4.35 9.00 13.20
N SER A 23 3.46 9.79 12.58
CA SER A 23 3.33 9.88 11.12
C SER A 23 4.24 10.94 10.49
N LYS A 24 5.21 11.47 11.24
CA LYS A 24 6.23 12.40 10.72
C LYS A 24 7.54 11.67 10.41
N SER A 25 7.43 10.53 9.73
CA SER A 25 8.55 9.77 9.17
C SER A 25 8.31 9.64 7.66
N ARG A 26 8.44 10.74 6.91
CA ARG A 26 9.69 11.25 6.32
C ARG A 26 10.37 10.25 5.38
N ARG A 27 9.61 9.74 4.40
CA ARG A 27 10.10 9.37 3.05
C ARG A 27 9.08 9.64 1.92
N GLY A 28 8.18 10.59 2.16
CA GLY A 28 7.24 11.17 1.17
C GLY A 28 7.13 12.70 1.27
N GLU A 29 8.08 13.33 1.96
CA GLU A 29 8.16 14.79 2.04
C GLU A 29 9.28 15.23 1.09
N ALA A 30 8.90 15.90 0.00
CA ALA A 30 9.71 16.54 -1.05
C ALA A 30 9.76 15.88 -2.45
N MET A 31 8.72 15.15 -2.87
CA MET A 31 8.42 15.06 -4.31
C MET A 31 7.14 15.83 -4.58
N ASP A 32 7.21 16.81 -5.49
CA ASP A 32 6.03 17.48 -6.02
C ASP A 32 5.03 16.42 -6.51
N GLU A 33 3.77 16.52 -6.10
CA GLU A 33 2.71 15.58 -6.47
C GLU A 33 2.64 15.42 -8.00
N GLN A 34 2.96 16.48 -8.75
CA GLN A 34 3.07 16.44 -10.20
C GLN A 34 4.20 15.54 -10.68
N ALA A 35 5.38 15.63 -10.06
CA ALA A 35 6.52 14.78 -10.39
C ALA A 35 6.22 13.31 -10.11
N PHE A 36 5.56 13.00 -8.98
CA PHE A 36 5.12 11.64 -8.67
C PHE A 36 4.10 11.10 -9.70
N ARG A 37 3.12 11.92 -10.10
CA ARG A 37 2.15 11.55 -11.14
C ARG A 37 2.82 11.29 -12.48
N LEU A 38 3.81 12.09 -12.86
CA LEU A 38 4.57 11.92 -14.10
C LEU A 38 5.41 10.65 -14.07
N GLU A 39 6.14 10.40 -13.00
CA GLU A 39 6.92 9.18 -12.82
C GLU A 39 6.01 7.94 -12.88
N THR A 40 4.84 8.02 -12.23
CA THR A 40 3.86 6.94 -12.22
C THR A 40 3.35 6.63 -13.61
N ARG A 41 2.93 7.64 -14.37
CA ARG A 41 2.49 7.45 -15.76
C ARG A 41 3.59 6.87 -16.64
N LYS A 42 4.81 7.37 -16.51
CA LYS A 42 5.97 6.89 -17.28
C LYS A 42 6.26 5.43 -16.97
N TRP A 43 6.29 5.06 -15.69
CA TRP A 43 6.60 3.70 -15.28
C TRP A 43 5.51 2.71 -15.71
N ILE A 44 4.22 3.05 -15.51
CA ILE A 44 3.11 2.22 -15.96
C ILE A 44 3.15 2.09 -17.49
N GLY A 45 3.35 3.18 -18.22
CA GLY A 45 3.45 3.16 -19.68
C GLY A 45 4.57 2.25 -20.20
N ALA A 46 5.70 2.18 -19.49
CA ALA A 46 6.84 1.33 -19.87
C ALA A 46 6.68 -0.14 -19.46
N ASN A 47 5.90 -0.45 -18.42
CA ASN A 47 5.88 -1.79 -17.80
C ASN A 47 4.57 -2.54 -17.99
N PHE A 48 3.46 -1.85 -18.23
CA PHE A 48 2.14 -2.44 -18.38
C PHE A 48 2.01 -3.14 -19.74
N PRO A 49 1.60 -4.42 -19.78
CA PRO A 49 1.38 -5.15 -21.03
C PRO A 49 0.27 -4.47 -21.87
N GLN A 50 0.58 -4.04 -23.09
CA GLN A 50 -0.37 -3.30 -23.93
C GLN A 50 -1.55 -4.16 -24.39
N GLU A 51 -1.32 -5.47 -24.55
CA GLU A 51 -2.33 -6.46 -24.87
C GLU A 51 -3.45 -6.55 -23.82
N TRP A 52 -3.21 -6.05 -22.60
CA TRP A 52 -4.17 -6.03 -21.51
C TRP A 52 -4.94 -4.71 -21.38
N ARG A 53 -4.70 -3.73 -22.27
CA ARG A 53 -5.33 -2.42 -22.18
C ARG A 53 -6.84 -2.46 -22.46
N PHE A 54 -7.30 -3.43 -23.27
CA PHE A 54 -8.71 -3.63 -23.63
C PHE A 54 -9.02 -5.12 -23.84
N PRO A 55 -8.97 -5.95 -22.79
CA PRO A 55 -9.15 -7.38 -22.96
C PRO A 55 -10.64 -7.66 -23.28
N PRO A 56 -10.93 -8.62 -24.17
CA PRO A 56 -12.31 -8.95 -24.54
C PRO A 56 -13.09 -9.64 -23.40
N HIS A 57 -12.41 -10.02 -22.33
CA HIS A 57 -12.97 -10.62 -21.12
C HIS A 57 -12.16 -10.21 -19.89
N ARG A 58 -12.67 -10.52 -18.70
CA ARG A 58 -11.96 -10.25 -17.45
C ARG A 58 -10.72 -11.13 -17.33
N LEU A 59 -9.55 -10.52 -17.17
CA LEU A 59 -8.31 -11.25 -16.92
C LEU A 59 -8.37 -11.96 -15.56
N SER A 60 -7.91 -13.21 -15.51
CA SER A 60 -7.83 -13.97 -14.28
C SER A 60 -6.65 -13.54 -13.41
N LEU A 61 -6.69 -13.90 -12.12
CA LEU A 61 -5.57 -13.66 -11.20
C LEU A 61 -4.29 -14.34 -11.68
N ARG A 62 -4.40 -15.58 -12.19
CA ARG A 62 -3.25 -16.30 -12.77
C ARG A 62 -2.69 -15.59 -14.00
N HIS A 63 -3.54 -15.00 -14.83
CA HIS A 63 -3.09 -14.25 -16.02
C HIS A 63 -2.37 -12.95 -15.64
N THR A 64 -2.79 -12.30 -14.56
CA THR A 64 -2.24 -11.01 -14.10
C THR A 64 -1.12 -11.12 -13.06
N GLU A 65 -0.70 -12.34 -12.70
CA GLU A 65 0.32 -12.61 -11.69
C GLU A 65 1.63 -11.86 -12.00
N THR A 66 2.05 -11.84 -13.26
CA THR A 66 3.28 -11.16 -13.69
C THR A 66 3.23 -9.66 -13.44
N TRP A 67 2.05 -9.04 -13.58
CA TRP A 67 1.85 -7.63 -13.26
C TRP A 67 1.87 -7.37 -11.76
N GLN A 68 1.24 -8.24 -10.97
CA GLN A 68 1.28 -8.14 -9.51
C GLN A 68 2.72 -8.26 -8.98
N ARG A 69 3.54 -9.12 -9.60
CA ARG A 69 4.97 -9.25 -9.25
C ARG A 69 5.76 -7.98 -9.57
N LYS A 70 5.55 -7.35 -10.74
CA LYS A 70 6.20 -6.06 -11.07
C LYS A 70 5.83 -4.95 -10.08
N LEU A 71 4.56 -4.90 -9.67
CA LEU A 71 4.11 -3.94 -8.65
C LEU A 71 4.75 -4.24 -7.29
N TYR A 72 4.91 -5.51 -6.93
CA TYR A 72 5.57 -5.91 -5.70
C TYR A 72 7.05 -5.53 -5.69
N GLU A 73 7.77 -5.80 -6.77
CA GLU A 73 9.19 -5.42 -6.93
C GLU A 73 9.39 -3.89 -6.84
N LYS A 74 8.40 -3.10 -7.29
CA LYS A 74 8.41 -1.64 -7.12
C LYS A 74 7.94 -1.17 -5.73
N GLY A 75 7.39 -2.05 -4.90
CA GLY A 75 6.81 -1.70 -3.59
C GLY A 75 5.39 -1.09 -3.66
N TRP A 76 4.73 -1.19 -4.81
CA TRP A 76 3.42 -0.58 -5.08
C TRP A 76 2.23 -1.51 -4.83
N SER A 77 2.45 -2.79 -4.53
CA SER A 77 1.35 -3.72 -4.20
C SER A 77 0.62 -3.34 -2.91
N ALA A 78 1.33 -2.71 -1.96
CA ALA A 78 0.75 -2.21 -0.72
C ALA A 78 1.43 -0.88 -0.36
N PRO A 79 1.07 0.23 -1.03
CA PRO A 79 1.79 1.50 -0.89
C PRO A 79 1.76 2.00 0.57
N SER A 80 0.71 1.68 1.33
CA SER A 80 0.57 2.09 2.72
C SER A 80 1.16 1.17 3.77
N TRP A 81 1.71 0.02 3.38
CA TRP A 81 2.35 -0.90 4.33
C TRP A 81 3.77 -0.45 4.67
N PRO A 82 4.27 -0.73 5.88
CA PRO A 82 5.66 -0.52 6.24
C PRO A 82 6.64 -1.26 5.31
N GLU A 83 7.81 -0.66 5.05
CA GLU A 83 8.84 -1.23 4.17
C GLU A 83 9.35 -2.61 4.60
N GLN A 84 9.34 -2.88 5.91
CA GLN A 84 9.68 -4.20 6.49
C GLN A 84 8.78 -5.33 5.94
N TYR A 85 7.64 -4.99 5.34
CA TYR A 85 6.73 -5.94 4.68
C TYR A 85 6.69 -5.76 3.15
N GLY A 86 7.61 -5.00 2.57
CA GLY A 86 7.68 -4.75 1.12
C GLY A 86 6.70 -3.69 0.60
N GLY A 87 6.14 -2.85 1.48
CA GLY A 87 5.31 -1.70 1.11
C GLY A 87 6.09 -0.39 0.96
N MET A 88 5.44 0.64 0.42
CA MET A 88 6.07 1.95 0.16
C MET A 88 6.01 2.92 1.36
N GLY A 89 5.38 2.53 2.47
CA GLY A 89 5.27 3.36 3.68
C GLY A 89 4.48 4.67 3.50
N LEU A 90 3.65 4.77 2.45
CA LEU A 90 2.85 5.95 2.14
C LEU A 90 1.66 6.08 3.11
N THR A 91 1.49 7.25 3.71
CA THR A 91 0.27 7.54 4.48
C THR A 91 -0.90 7.78 3.52
N ALA A 92 -2.01 7.06 3.73
CA ALA A 92 -3.29 7.28 3.04
C ALA A 92 -4.04 8.49 3.59
#